data_AF-A0A833UC80-F1
#
_entry.id   AF-A0A833UC80-F1
#
_cell.length_a   1.000
_cell.length_b   1.000
_cell.length_c   1.000
_cell.angle_alpha   90.00
_cell.angle_beta   90.00
_cell.angle_gamma   90.00
#
_symmetry.space_group_name_H-M   'P 1'
#
loop_
_entity.id
_entity.type
_entity.pdbx_description
1 polymer ?
#
loop_
_entity_poly.entity_id
_entity_poly.type
_entity_poly.pdbx_seq_one_letter_code
_entity_poly.pdbx_strand_id
1 'polypeptide(L)'
;MAAQLSLIFLSSLLLLAPALHGTQAVEFIVSNRAETTPGGVTFNNQLGVEYTRQTMESASNFIWNIFQQSNEADRKSVQRVPLFVDDMEPDKIAYTTISNGNNYEIHVGDDYIQRIMGDMIKTDFNGVLYHEMVHVWQWHDYGTYRSGNVSEGIADFVRLKANYVPNSGWVQPGGGDHWDQG
;
A
#
# COMPACT_ATOMS: atom_id res chain seq x y z
N MET A 1 -40.35 42.69 47.06
CA MET A 1 -38.92 42.73 46.69
C MET A 1 -38.23 41.52 47.31
N ALA A 2 -37.32 40.80 46.68
CA ALA A 2 -37.30 40.12 45.39
C ALA A 2 -36.37 38.89 45.60
N ALA A 3 -36.50 37.88 44.74
CA ALA A 3 -36.05 36.50 44.87
C ALA A 3 -34.57 36.21 45.23
N GLN A 4 -34.36 34.99 45.74
CA GLN A 4 -33.11 34.25 45.89
C GLN A 4 -32.23 34.23 44.64
N LEU A 5 -30.91 34.15 44.83
CA LEU A 5 -30.04 33.36 43.93
C LEU A 5 -28.90 32.72 44.73
N SER A 6 -29.01 31.41 44.94
CA SER A 6 -27.89 30.52 45.24
C SER A 6 -27.07 30.30 43.97
N LEU A 7 -25.74 30.38 44.02
CA LEU A 7 -24.87 29.84 42.98
C LEU A 7 -23.70 29.09 43.65
N ILE A 8 -23.85 27.78 43.62
CA ILE A 8 -22.85 26.75 43.90
C ILE A 8 -21.80 26.83 42.78
N PHE A 9 -20.53 27.11 43.10
CA PHE A 9 -19.45 26.84 42.15
C PHE A 9 -18.94 25.42 42.40
N LEU A 10 -19.56 24.49 41.66
CA LEU A 10 -19.15 23.09 41.60
C LEU A 10 -17.91 22.97 40.70
N SER A 11 -16.97 22.19 41.20
CA SER A 11 -15.74 21.71 40.59
C SER A 11 -15.92 21.17 39.18
N SER A 12 -15.06 21.58 38.25
CA SER A 12 -14.74 20.77 37.07
C SER A 12 -13.37 21.17 36.52
N LEU A 13 -12.32 20.56 37.09
CA LEU A 13 -11.00 20.51 36.48
C LEU A 13 -11.09 19.48 35.34
N LEU A 14 -11.31 19.96 34.10
CA LEU A 14 -11.17 19.11 32.92
C LEU A 14 -9.69 18.70 32.81
N LEU A 15 -9.39 17.45 33.16
CA LEU A 15 -8.13 16.80 32.77
C LEU A 15 -8.19 16.58 31.26
N LEU A 16 -7.54 17.45 30.49
CA LEU A 16 -7.11 17.08 29.13
C LEU A 16 -6.00 16.04 29.28
N ALA A 17 -6.37 14.77 29.19
CA ALA A 17 -5.39 13.74 28.87
C ALA A 17 -4.98 13.97 27.39
N PRO A 18 -3.72 14.27 27.06
CA PRO A 18 -3.29 14.14 25.69
C PRO A 18 -3.46 12.67 25.32
N ALA A 19 -4.27 12.39 24.30
CA ALA A 19 -4.23 11.09 23.65
C ALA A 19 -2.80 10.91 23.13
N LEU A 20 -1.99 10.13 23.84
CA LEU A 20 -0.78 9.57 23.27
C LEU A 20 -1.23 8.61 22.16
N HIS A 21 -1.44 9.14 20.96
CA HIS A 21 -1.36 8.34 19.75
C HIS A 21 0.11 7.91 19.66
N GLY A 22 0.41 6.73 20.21
CA GLY A 22 1.73 6.14 20.09
C GLY A 22 2.05 5.99 18.62
N THR A 23 3.13 6.63 18.18
CA THR A 23 3.72 6.49 16.85
C THR A 23 4.20 5.04 16.70
N GLN A 24 3.34 4.15 16.27
CA GLN A 24 3.76 2.83 15.81
C GLN A 24 4.11 2.99 14.34
N ALA A 25 5.40 2.94 14.02
CA ALA A 25 5.84 2.79 12.65
C ALA A 25 5.18 1.54 12.04
N VAL A 26 4.76 1.63 10.78
CA VAL A 26 4.14 0.50 10.07
C VAL A 26 5.15 -0.64 9.99
N GLU A 27 4.73 -1.84 10.41
CA GLU A 27 5.56 -3.04 10.34
C GLU A 27 5.45 -3.69 8.94
N PHE A 28 6.52 -3.58 8.15
CA PHE A 28 6.63 -4.26 6.87
C PHE A 28 7.30 -5.63 7.05
N ILE A 29 6.62 -6.70 6.63
CA ILE A 29 7.11 -8.07 6.73
C ILE A 29 7.20 -8.63 5.32
N VAL A 30 8.30 -9.29 4.98
CA VAL A 30 8.47 -9.93 3.66
C VAL A 30 8.85 -11.38 3.86
N SER A 31 8.17 -12.29 3.18
CA SER A 31 8.46 -13.72 3.21
C SER A 31 8.38 -14.31 1.80
N ASN A 32 9.39 -15.10 1.45
CA ASN A 32 9.36 -15.91 0.23
C ASN A 32 8.82 -17.29 0.59
N ARG A 33 7.61 -17.62 0.13
CA ARG A 33 7.00 -18.95 0.32
C ARG A 33 7.24 -19.87 -0.87
N ALA A 34 7.74 -19.32 -1.97
CA ALA A 34 8.06 -20.03 -3.21
C ALA A 34 9.56 -20.32 -3.35
N GLU A 35 10.32 -20.50 -2.27
CA GLU A 35 11.79 -20.54 -2.29
C GLU A 35 12.40 -21.58 -3.25
N THR A 36 11.68 -22.66 -3.55
CA THR A 36 12.14 -23.74 -4.43
C THR A 36 11.80 -23.53 -5.91
N THR A 37 11.01 -22.51 -6.24
CA THR A 37 10.65 -22.18 -7.62
C THR A 37 11.76 -21.36 -8.29
N PRO A 38 11.87 -21.34 -9.63
CA PRO A 38 12.82 -20.46 -10.31
C PRO A 38 12.61 -18.97 -9.97
N GLY A 39 11.35 -18.54 -9.81
CA GLY A 39 10.97 -17.18 -9.43
C GLY A 39 11.39 -16.83 -8.00
N GLY A 40 11.14 -17.72 -7.05
CA GLY A 40 11.54 -17.54 -5.65
C GLY A 40 13.06 -17.55 -5.47
N VAL A 41 13.80 -18.38 -6.21
CA VAL A 41 15.27 -18.33 -6.26
C VAL A 41 15.74 -16.99 -6.82
N THR A 42 15.10 -16.49 -7.88
CA THR A 42 15.39 -15.19 -8.48
C THR A 42 15.15 -14.05 -7.48
N PHE A 43 14.02 -14.08 -6.75
CA PHE A 43 13.72 -13.13 -5.69
C PHE A 43 14.83 -13.07 -4.65
N ASN A 44 15.24 -14.23 -4.10
CA ASN A 44 16.29 -14.28 -3.07
C ASN A 44 17.64 -13.72 -3.56
N ASN A 45 17.98 -13.95 -4.83
CA ASN A 45 19.28 -13.56 -5.38
C ASN A 45 19.36 -12.09 -5.80
N GLN A 46 18.26 -11.50 -6.28
CA GLN A 46 18.28 -10.19 -6.95
C GLN A 46 17.51 -9.08 -6.24
N LEU A 47 16.51 -9.45 -5.44
CA LEU A 47 15.66 -8.54 -4.66
C LEU A 47 15.93 -8.76 -3.18
N GLY A 48 15.43 -9.85 -2.61
CA GLY A 48 15.60 -10.24 -1.22
C GLY A 48 14.65 -9.51 -0.26
N VAL A 49 14.52 -10.08 0.94
CA VAL A 49 13.62 -9.59 2.00
C VAL A 49 13.90 -8.14 2.37
N GLU A 50 15.15 -7.79 2.65
CA GLU A 50 15.50 -6.45 3.17
C GLU A 50 15.30 -5.35 2.11
N TYR A 51 15.71 -5.60 0.87
CA TYR A 51 15.47 -4.66 -0.23
C TYR A 51 13.98 -4.40 -0.45
N THR A 52 13.18 -5.48 -0.44
CA THR A 52 11.73 -5.39 -0.65
C THR A 52 11.09 -4.59 0.49
N ARG A 53 11.49 -4.86 1.74
CA ARG A 53 11.03 -4.12 2.92
C ARG A 53 11.34 -2.62 2.83
N GLN A 54 12.56 -2.25 2.47
CA GLN A 54 12.96 -0.84 2.25
C GLN A 54 12.18 -0.19 1.09
N THR A 55 11.86 -0.96 0.07
CA THR A 55 11.04 -0.50 -1.05
C THR A 55 9.59 -0.26 -0.64
N MET A 56 9.01 -1.11 0.22
CA MET A 56 7.67 -0.88 0.80
C MET A 56 7.62 0.40 1.65
N GLU A 57 8.66 0.66 2.45
CA GLU A 57 8.79 1.91 3.21
C GLU A 57 8.87 3.13 2.28
N SER A 58 9.70 3.04 1.23
CA SER A 58 9.87 4.11 0.25
C SER A 58 8.59 4.38 -0.53
N ALA A 59 7.87 3.32 -0.94
CA ALA A 59 6.57 3.40 -1.59
C ALA A 59 5.54 4.07 -0.68
N SER A 60 5.46 3.68 0.58
CA SER A 60 4.51 4.26 1.55
C SER A 60 4.74 5.76 1.72
N ASN A 61 5.99 6.17 1.93
CA ASN A 61 6.34 7.59 2.05
C ASN A 61 6.01 8.36 0.76
N PHE A 62 6.28 7.78 -0.41
CA PHE A 62 5.93 8.37 -1.69
C PHE A 62 4.42 8.55 -1.84
N ILE A 63 3.65 7.50 -1.55
CA ILE A 63 2.19 7.49 -1.66
C ILE A 63 1.55 8.50 -0.70
N TRP A 64 1.98 8.55 0.57
CA TRP A 64 1.48 9.55 1.52
C TRP A 64 1.75 10.97 1.04
N ASN A 65 2.87 11.23 0.37
CA ASN A 65 3.14 12.54 -0.22
C ASN A 65 2.21 12.84 -1.41
N ILE A 66 1.96 11.85 -2.30
CA ILE A 66 1.03 12.02 -3.42
C ILE A 66 -0.41 12.27 -2.93
N PHE A 67 -0.84 11.55 -1.89
CA PHE A 67 -2.18 11.68 -1.31
C PHE A 67 -2.32 12.82 -0.31
N GLN A 68 -1.24 13.59 -0.07
CA GLN A 68 -1.21 14.67 0.92
C GLN A 68 -1.55 14.19 2.35
N GLN A 69 -1.20 12.95 2.67
CA GLN A 69 -1.36 12.30 3.99
C GLN A 69 -0.06 12.39 4.81
N SER A 70 0.61 13.54 4.78
CA SER A 70 1.90 13.73 5.44
C SER A 70 1.78 13.69 6.97
N ASN A 71 0.62 14.02 7.54
CA ASN A 71 0.35 13.87 8.97
C ASN A 71 -0.21 12.47 9.28
N GLU A 72 0.20 11.88 10.40
CA GLU A 72 -0.29 10.56 10.81
C GLU A 72 -1.82 10.52 11.00
N ALA A 73 -2.43 11.63 11.42
CA ALA A 73 -3.88 11.72 11.61
C ALA A 73 -4.67 11.62 10.30
N ASP A 74 -4.06 11.95 9.16
CA ASP A 74 -4.68 11.90 7.83
C ASP A 74 -4.47 10.53 7.15
N ARG A 75 -3.58 9.70 7.71
CA ARG A 75 -3.25 8.38 7.17
C ARG A 75 -4.29 7.36 7.59
N LYS A 76 -4.53 6.40 6.69
CA LYS A 76 -5.26 5.18 7.01
C LYS A 76 -4.52 4.40 8.09
N SER A 77 -5.23 3.95 9.13
CA SER A 77 -4.63 3.20 10.23
C SER A 77 -4.31 1.77 9.78
N VAL A 78 -3.04 1.53 9.46
CA VAL A 78 -2.51 0.20 9.13
C VAL A 78 -1.25 0.00 9.96
N GLN A 79 -1.24 -1.04 10.79
CA GLN A 79 -0.11 -1.32 11.70
C GLN A 79 0.93 -2.24 11.05
N ARG A 80 0.50 -3.07 10.10
CA ARG A 80 1.34 -4.10 9.50
C ARG A 80 0.91 -4.35 8.06
N VAL A 81 1.89 -4.58 7.19
CA VAL A 81 1.70 -4.99 5.81
C VAL A 81 2.65 -6.15 5.49
N PRO A 82 2.19 -7.41 5.55
CA PRO A 82 2.96 -8.53 5.02
C PRO A 82 2.94 -8.55 3.48
N LEU A 83 4.08 -8.90 2.91
CA LEU A 83 4.24 -9.27 1.50
C LEU A 83 4.73 -10.72 1.42
N PHE A 84 4.10 -11.49 0.56
CA PHE A 84 4.43 -12.87 0.27
C PHE A 84 4.81 -13.05 -1.19
N VAL A 85 5.94 -13.70 -1.46
CA VAL A 85 6.21 -14.28 -2.77
C VAL A 85 5.64 -15.69 -2.76
N ASP A 86 4.63 -15.95 -3.57
CA ASP A 86 3.88 -17.19 -3.60
C ASP A 86 3.94 -17.84 -4.99
N ASP A 87 3.83 -19.17 -5.01
CA ASP A 87 3.56 -19.96 -6.21
C ASP A 87 2.08 -19.80 -6.55
N MET A 88 1.80 -18.89 -7.49
CA MET A 88 0.45 -18.44 -7.84
C MET A 88 -0.01 -19.05 -9.17
N GLU A 89 -1.30 -18.90 -9.49
CA GLU A 89 -1.79 -19.28 -10.82
C GLU A 89 -0.98 -18.58 -11.93
N PRO A 90 -0.72 -19.26 -13.07
CA PRO A 90 0.04 -18.70 -14.17
C PRO A 90 -0.47 -17.32 -14.59
N ASP A 91 0.46 -16.46 -14.99
CA ASP A 91 0.23 -15.08 -15.43
C ASP A 91 -0.28 -14.09 -14.37
N LYS A 92 -0.55 -14.51 -13.12
CA LYS A 92 -0.83 -13.56 -12.04
C LYS A 92 0.45 -12.85 -11.61
N ILE A 93 0.41 -11.50 -11.64
CA ILE A 93 1.54 -10.64 -11.30
C ILE A 93 1.61 -10.43 -9.78
N ALA A 94 0.59 -9.77 -9.24
CA ALA A 94 0.44 -9.51 -7.83
C ALA A 94 -1.03 -9.21 -7.51
N TYR A 95 -1.37 -9.21 -6.23
CA TYR A 95 -2.62 -8.64 -5.74
C TYR A 95 -2.49 -8.22 -4.28
N THR A 96 -3.31 -7.25 -3.89
CA THR A 96 -3.49 -6.84 -2.50
C THR A 96 -4.85 -7.32 -2.00
N THR A 97 -4.87 -7.92 -0.81
CA THR A 97 -6.08 -8.42 -0.16
C THR A 97 -6.14 -8.00 1.31
N ILE A 98 -7.25 -8.29 1.97
CA ILE A 98 -7.41 -8.11 3.40
C ILE A 98 -7.60 -9.48 4.03
N SER A 99 -6.71 -9.85 4.95
CA SER A 99 -6.78 -11.10 5.69
C SER A 99 -7.58 -10.98 6.98
N ASN A 100 -7.73 -12.10 7.67
CA ASN A 100 -8.41 -12.17 8.97
C ASN A 100 -7.81 -11.13 9.95
N GLY A 101 -8.67 -10.36 10.59
CA GLY A 101 -8.24 -9.28 11.49
C GLY A 101 -8.01 -7.94 10.81
N ASN A 102 -8.46 -7.76 9.56
CA ASN A 102 -8.41 -6.51 8.80
C ASN A 102 -6.99 -6.01 8.45
N ASN A 103 -6.05 -6.94 8.26
CA ASN A 103 -4.69 -6.62 7.84
C ASN A 103 -4.60 -6.70 6.32
N TYR A 104 -3.98 -5.69 5.70
CA TYR A 104 -3.71 -5.72 4.26
C TYR A 104 -2.52 -6.63 3.99
N GLU A 105 -2.62 -7.51 3.01
CA GLU A 105 -1.54 -8.41 2.59
C GLU A 105 -1.30 -8.26 1.10
N ILE A 106 -0.04 -8.30 0.69
CA ILE A 106 0.40 -8.27 -0.70
C ILE A 106 0.92 -9.65 -1.07
N HIS A 107 0.49 -10.16 -2.22
CA HIS A 107 0.96 -11.41 -2.78
C HIS A 107 1.56 -11.13 -4.15
N VAL A 108 2.77 -11.62 -4.40
CA VAL A 108 3.49 -11.48 -5.67
C VAL A 108 3.78 -12.87 -6.22
N GLY A 109 3.45 -13.09 -7.50
CA GLY A 109 3.69 -14.36 -8.18
C GLY A 109 5.18 -14.58 -8.45
N ASP A 110 5.69 -15.74 -8.09
CA ASP A 110 7.05 -16.16 -8.42
C ASP A 110 7.29 -16.25 -9.95
N ASP A 111 6.32 -16.77 -10.70
CA ASP A 111 6.34 -16.86 -12.17
C ASP A 111 6.50 -15.47 -12.81
N TYR A 112 5.87 -14.44 -12.24
CA TYR A 112 6.07 -13.06 -12.67
C TYR A 112 7.52 -12.62 -12.44
N ILE A 113 8.06 -12.82 -11.24
CA ILE A 113 9.45 -12.46 -10.90
C ILE A 113 10.44 -13.17 -11.84
N GLN A 114 10.20 -14.45 -12.15
CA GLN A 114 11.03 -15.21 -13.08
C GLN A 114 11.05 -14.60 -14.49
N ARG A 115 9.91 -14.06 -14.94
CA ARG A 115 9.75 -13.50 -16.28
C ARG A 115 10.38 -12.13 -16.46
N ILE A 116 10.70 -11.41 -15.38
CA ILE A 116 11.34 -10.11 -15.49
C ILE A 116 12.78 -10.31 -15.98
N MET A 117 13.09 -9.78 -17.16
CA MET A 117 14.36 -10.02 -17.82
C MET A 117 15.45 -9.03 -17.36
N GLY A 118 16.64 -9.56 -17.06
CA GLY A 118 17.87 -8.78 -16.98
C GLY A 118 17.89 -7.71 -15.89
N ASP A 119 18.47 -6.55 -16.23
CA ASP A 119 18.67 -5.40 -15.34
C ASP A 119 17.37 -4.68 -14.95
N MET A 120 16.25 -5.00 -15.60
CA MET A 120 14.94 -4.40 -15.35
C MET A 120 14.23 -4.99 -14.12
N ILE A 121 14.75 -6.05 -13.50
CA ILE A 121 14.09 -6.73 -12.37
C ILE A 121 13.68 -5.78 -11.26
N LYS A 122 14.57 -4.87 -10.84
CA LYS A 122 14.28 -3.89 -9.80
C LYS A 122 13.26 -2.86 -10.25
N THR A 123 13.38 -2.37 -11.48
CA THR A 123 12.46 -1.36 -12.03
C THR A 123 11.04 -1.89 -12.12
N ASP A 124 10.84 -3.09 -12.67
CA ASP A 124 9.50 -3.66 -12.86
C ASP A 124 8.89 -4.12 -11.54
N PHE A 125 9.68 -4.83 -10.72
CA PHE A 125 9.24 -5.27 -9.38
C PHE A 125 8.86 -4.08 -8.51
N ASN A 126 9.67 -3.01 -8.47
CA ASN A 126 9.35 -1.82 -7.69
C ASN A 126 8.10 -1.12 -8.22
N GLY A 127 7.90 -1.10 -9.54
CA GLY A 127 6.68 -0.55 -10.14
C GLY A 127 5.42 -1.27 -9.66
N VAL A 128 5.43 -2.60 -9.73
CA VAL A 128 4.33 -3.44 -9.18
C VAL A 128 4.19 -3.23 -7.68
N LEU A 129 5.29 -3.17 -6.93
CA LEU A 129 5.21 -2.96 -5.49
C LEU A 129 4.63 -1.59 -5.12
N TYR A 130 4.96 -0.54 -5.86
CA TYR A 130 4.35 0.78 -5.68
C TYR A 130 2.85 0.76 -6.00
N HIS A 131 2.44 0.01 -7.03
CA HIS A 131 1.04 -0.22 -7.38
C HIS A 131 0.28 -0.89 -6.23
N GLU A 132 0.75 -2.05 -5.76
CA GLU A 132 0.08 -2.79 -4.69
C GLU A 132 0.04 -2.00 -3.38
N MET A 133 1.10 -1.25 -3.05
CA MET A 133 1.12 -0.39 -1.87
C MET A 133 0.07 0.74 -1.93
N VAL A 134 -0.36 1.16 -3.11
CA VAL A 134 -1.49 2.11 -3.22
C VAL A 134 -2.77 1.48 -2.71
N HIS A 135 -3.04 0.21 -3.03
CA HIS A 135 -4.24 -0.48 -2.55
C HIS A 135 -4.29 -0.57 -1.01
N VAL A 136 -3.12 -0.65 -0.37
CA VAL A 136 -3.00 -0.56 1.10
C VAL A 136 -3.42 0.81 1.61
N TRP A 137 -2.88 1.89 1.03
CA TRP A 137 -3.00 3.25 1.59
C TRP A 137 -4.19 4.05 1.11
N GLN A 138 -4.75 3.73 -0.05
CA GLN A 138 -5.91 4.42 -0.56
C GLN A 138 -7.14 4.13 0.32
N TRP A 139 -7.97 5.16 0.48
CA TRP A 139 -9.27 5.04 1.12
C TRP A 139 -10.24 4.45 0.10
N HIS A 140 -10.80 3.28 0.40
CA HIS A 140 -11.87 2.68 -0.39
C HIS A 140 -13.23 2.92 0.27
N ASP A 141 -14.22 3.31 -0.52
CA ASP A 141 -15.62 3.18 -0.16
C ASP A 141 -16.10 1.76 -0.50
N TYR A 142 -16.39 0.95 0.52
CA TYR A 142 -17.01 -0.35 0.28
C TYR A 142 -18.39 -0.13 -0.33
N GLY A 143 -18.55 -0.26 -1.66
CA GLY A 143 -19.89 -0.08 -2.24
C GLY A 143 -20.15 -0.25 -3.73
N THR A 144 -19.22 0.00 -4.67
CA THR A 144 -19.59 -0.08 -6.10
C THR A 144 -18.47 -0.58 -7.02
N TYR A 145 -18.81 -1.46 -7.98
CA TYR A 145 -17.92 -2.00 -9.03
C TYR A 145 -17.13 -0.93 -9.81
N ARG A 146 -17.62 0.32 -9.88
CA ARG A 146 -16.91 1.46 -10.48
C ARG A 146 -15.65 1.86 -9.71
N SER A 147 -15.50 1.44 -8.46
CA SER A 147 -14.31 1.68 -7.65
C SER A 147 -13.10 0.93 -8.18
N GLY A 148 -13.26 -0.24 -8.81
CA GLY A 148 -12.16 -1.11 -9.25
C GLY A 148 -11.25 -0.43 -10.28
N ASN A 149 -11.79 -0.04 -11.44
CA ASN A 149 -10.94 0.57 -12.47
C ASN A 149 -10.32 1.90 -12.02
N VAL A 150 -11.02 2.66 -11.17
CA VAL A 150 -10.46 3.90 -10.61
C VAL A 150 -9.36 3.59 -9.60
N SER A 151 -9.53 2.57 -8.75
CA SER A 151 -8.54 2.17 -7.75
C SER A 151 -7.27 1.62 -8.40
N GLU A 152 -7.40 0.87 -9.48
CA GLU A 152 -6.27 0.43 -10.33
C GLU A 152 -5.62 1.62 -11.02
N GLY A 153 -6.41 2.52 -11.61
CA GLY A 153 -5.88 3.72 -12.27
C GLY A 153 -5.12 4.67 -11.35
N ILE A 154 -5.54 4.81 -10.09
CA ILE A 154 -4.79 5.58 -9.08
C ILE A 154 -3.45 4.88 -8.78
N ALA A 155 -3.44 3.55 -8.70
CA ALA A 155 -2.22 2.78 -8.47
C ALA A 155 -1.25 2.90 -9.65
N ASP A 156 -1.73 2.80 -10.89
CA ASP A 156 -0.97 3.06 -12.11
C ASP A 156 -0.44 4.50 -12.17
N PHE A 157 -1.26 5.50 -11.80
CA PHE A 157 -0.83 6.89 -11.72
C PHE A 157 0.32 7.08 -10.74
N VAL A 158 0.28 6.49 -9.55
CA VAL A 158 1.38 6.57 -8.58
C VAL A 158 2.62 5.90 -9.13
N ARG A 159 2.49 4.71 -9.74
CA ARG A 159 3.59 4.00 -10.41
C ARG A 159 4.23 4.87 -11.50
N LEU A 160 3.43 5.57 -12.30
CA LEU A 160 3.87 6.53 -13.32
C LEU A 160 4.62 7.70 -12.67
N LYS A 161 4.07 8.30 -11.61
CA LYS A 161 4.70 9.41 -10.90
C LYS A 161 6.02 9.02 -10.24
N ALA A 162 6.18 7.75 -9.86
CA ALA A 162 7.43 7.18 -9.34
C ALA A 162 8.44 6.81 -10.45
N ASN A 163 8.11 7.07 -11.72
CA ASN A 163 8.93 6.76 -12.89
C ASN A 163 9.20 5.26 -13.09
N TYR A 164 8.25 4.40 -12.69
CA TYR A 164 8.29 2.96 -12.90
C TYR A 164 7.35 2.52 -14.02
N VAL A 165 7.47 3.15 -15.20
CA VAL A 165 6.65 2.82 -16.37
C VAL A 165 6.93 1.37 -16.80
N PRO A 166 5.91 0.49 -16.94
CA PRO A 166 6.11 -0.88 -17.39
C PRO A 166 6.60 -0.90 -18.85
N ASN A 167 7.39 -1.93 -19.19
CA ASN A 167 7.90 -2.12 -20.55
C ASN A 167 6.78 -2.47 -21.57
N SER A 168 5.62 -2.90 -21.10
CA SER A 168 4.45 -3.25 -21.91
C SER A 168 3.19 -3.25 -21.05
N GLY A 169 2.01 -3.08 -21.68
CA GLY A 169 0.70 -3.22 -21.01
C GLY A 169 -0.04 -1.90 -20.85
N TRP A 170 0.68 -0.79 -20.68
CA TRP A 170 0.08 0.55 -20.68
C TRP A 170 -0.11 1.08 -22.10
N VAL A 171 -1.22 1.77 -22.32
CA VAL A 171 -1.49 2.51 -23.56
C VAL A 171 -0.68 3.81 -23.60
N GLN A 172 -0.61 4.43 -24.77
CA GLN A 172 0.02 5.75 -24.88
C GLN A 172 -0.83 6.83 -24.18
N PRO A 173 -0.22 7.93 -23.71
CA PRO A 173 -0.96 9.03 -23.10
C PRO A 173 -2.15 9.49 -23.96
N GLY A 174 -3.36 9.43 -23.40
CA GLY A 174 -4.61 9.77 -24.09
C GLY A 174 -5.19 8.66 -24.99
N GLY A 175 -4.62 7.45 -24.97
CA GLY A 175 -5.09 6.30 -25.75
C GLY A 175 -5.93 5.29 -24.97
N GLY A 176 -6.20 5.54 -23.68
CA GLY A 176 -7.03 4.68 -22.84
C GLY A 176 -8.51 5.05 -22.90
N ASP A 177 -9.36 4.03 -22.84
CA ASP A 177 -10.82 4.14 -22.73
C ASP A 177 -11.31 3.96 -21.28
N HIS A 178 -10.43 3.45 -20.39
CA HIS A 178 -10.71 3.19 -18.98
C HIS A 178 -9.55 3.67 -18.09
N TRP A 179 -9.81 3.82 -16.79
CA TRP A 179 -8.83 4.34 -15.82
C TRP A 179 -7.70 3.35 -15.49
N ASP A 180 -7.90 2.06 -15.71
CA ASP A 180 -7.01 0.94 -15.40
C ASP A 180 -6.13 0.51 -16.59
N GLN A 181 -5.87 1.42 -17.53
CA GLN A 181 -5.10 1.15 -18.75
C GLN A 181 -3.73 1.85 -18.78
N GLY A 182 -3.25 2.35 -17.62
CA GLY A 182 -2.04 3.18 -17.49
C GLY A 182 -2.26 4.66 -17.77
#